data_AF-A0A502IF91-F1
#
_entry.id   AF-A0A502IF91-F1
#
_cell.length_a   1.000
_cell.length_b   1.000
_cell.length_c   1.000
_cell.angle_alpha   90.00
_cell.angle_beta   90.00
_cell.angle_gamma   90.00
#
_symmetry.space_group_name_H-M   'P 1'
#
loop_
_entity.id
_entity.type
_entity.pdbx_description
1 polymer ?
#
loop_
_entity_poly.entity_id
_entity_poly.type
_entity_poly.pdbx_seq_one_letter_code
_entity_poly.pdbx_strand_id
1 'polypeptide(L)'
;MEHKARMDAIYMEHEKRGDFDNLPGKGKPLPKESLEGDVLHNVLKHANYLPPWLELQRNIRDLIGKAIGLMDQAASEDYVQQKIDDINSEIRKYNGMCPISLQKGLVTFNNLRQKYDSWE
;
A
#
# COMPACT_ATOMS: atom_id res chain seq x y z
N MET A 1 5.51 -47.20 19.68
CA MET A 1 4.25 -47.05 18.91
C MET A 1 3.07 -46.67 19.80
N GLU A 2 2.95 -47.23 21.01
CA GLU A 2 1.83 -47.03 21.94
C GLU A 2 1.55 -45.57 22.36
N HIS A 3 2.61 -44.78 22.61
CA HIS A 3 2.46 -43.38 23.05
C HIS A 3 1.85 -42.44 22.00
N LYS A 4 2.08 -42.70 20.71
CA LYS A 4 1.54 -41.87 19.62
C LYS A 4 0.02 -42.07 19.50
N ALA A 5 -0.42 -43.33 19.51
CA ALA A 5 -1.84 -43.68 19.45
C ALA A 5 -2.64 -43.08 20.63
N ARG A 6 -2.02 -43.01 21.82
CA ARG A 6 -2.64 -42.41 23.00
C ARG A 6 -2.76 -40.89 22.90
N MET A 7 -1.77 -40.20 22.33
CA MET A 7 -1.88 -38.75 22.11
C MET A 7 -2.89 -38.41 21.03
N ASP A 8 -2.93 -39.18 19.95
CA ASP A 8 -3.93 -39.01 18.90
C ASP A 8 -5.36 -39.21 19.47
N ALA A 9 -5.55 -40.20 20.34
CA ALA A 9 -6.82 -40.43 21.04
C ALA A 9 -7.24 -39.24 21.93
N ILE A 10 -6.31 -38.70 22.72
CA ILE A 10 -6.55 -37.52 23.57
C ILE A 10 -6.92 -36.31 22.71
N TYR A 11 -6.18 -36.05 21.63
CA TYR A 11 -6.45 -34.94 20.72
C TYR A 11 -7.85 -35.04 20.10
N MET A 12 -8.20 -36.21 19.56
CA MET A 12 -9.52 -36.45 18.95
C MET A 12 -10.67 -36.33 19.95
N GLU A 13 -10.46 -36.70 21.22
CA GLU A 13 -11.47 -36.53 22.27
C GLU A 13 -11.72 -35.05 22.57
N HIS A 14 -10.64 -34.27 22.74
CA HIS A 14 -10.74 -32.82 22.98
C HIS A 14 -11.29 -32.05 21.78
N GLU A 15 -10.95 -32.48 20.55
CA GLU A 15 -11.50 -31.91 19.32
C GLU A 15 -13.02 -32.14 19.23
N LYS A 16 -13.51 -33.35 19.49
CA LYS A 16 -14.95 -33.67 19.50
C LYS A 16 -15.74 -32.90 20.56
N ARG A 17 -15.10 -32.58 21.68
CA ARG A 17 -15.69 -31.83 22.79
C ARG A 17 -15.70 -30.33 22.56
N GLY A 18 -15.03 -29.83 21.51
CA GLY A 18 -14.91 -28.40 21.24
C GLY A 18 -14.02 -27.68 22.25
N ASP A 19 -13.14 -28.39 22.97
CA ASP A 19 -12.28 -27.78 23.99
C ASP A 19 -11.31 -26.73 23.38
N PHE A 20 -11.10 -26.76 22.06
CA PHE A 20 -10.32 -25.77 21.30
C PHE A 20 -11.14 -24.59 20.74
N ASP A 21 -12.46 -24.58 20.93
CA ASP A 21 -13.33 -23.55 20.36
C ASP A 21 -13.20 -22.20 21.08
N ASN A 22 -12.92 -22.21 22.38
CA ASN A 22 -12.85 -21.00 23.22
C ASN A 22 -11.59 -20.95 24.10
N LEU A 23 -10.42 -21.18 23.51
CA LEU A 23 -9.15 -21.10 24.26
C LEU A 23 -8.87 -19.67 24.74
N PRO A 24 -8.34 -19.50 25.97
CA PRO A 24 -7.85 -18.20 26.42
C PRO A 24 -6.71 -17.76 25.50
N GLY A 25 -6.87 -16.59 24.87
CA GLY A 25 -5.93 -16.08 23.86
C GLY A 25 -6.31 -16.41 22.41
N LYS A 26 -7.39 -17.18 22.17
CA LYS A 26 -7.97 -17.29 20.83
C LYS A 26 -8.50 -15.91 20.43
N GLY A 27 -7.87 -15.32 19.42
CA GLY A 27 -8.30 -14.05 18.86
C GLY A 27 -9.75 -14.13 18.36
N LYS A 28 -10.43 -12.99 18.31
CA LYS A 28 -11.75 -12.91 17.68
C LYS A 28 -11.61 -13.11 16.17
N PRO A 29 -12.52 -13.84 15.52
CA PRO A 29 -12.57 -13.88 14.06
C PRO A 29 -12.64 -12.46 13.50
N LEU A 30 -11.92 -12.20 12.42
CA LEU A 30 -12.02 -10.91 11.73
C LEU A 30 -13.46 -10.72 11.21
N PRO A 31 -14.02 -9.50 11.25
CA PRO A 31 -15.31 -9.21 10.64
C PRO A 31 -15.29 -9.58 9.17
N LYS A 32 -16.39 -10.13 8.64
CA LYS A 32 -16.47 -10.56 7.24
C LYS A 32 -16.24 -9.38 6.28
N GLU A 33 -16.68 -8.20 6.69
CA GLU A 33 -16.52 -6.95 5.96
C GLU A 33 -15.03 -6.54 5.86
N SER A 34 -14.19 -6.96 6.81
CA SER A 34 -12.74 -6.73 6.74
C SER A 34 -12.04 -7.71 5.78
N LEU A 35 -12.68 -8.85 5.49
CA LEU A 35 -12.23 -9.85 4.53
C LEU A 35 -12.77 -9.57 3.11
N GLU A 36 -13.80 -8.73 3.00
CA GLU A 36 -14.44 -8.32 1.76
C GLU A 36 -13.87 -6.95 1.31
N GLY A 37 -13.25 -6.92 0.12
CA GLY A 37 -12.69 -5.70 -0.47
C GLY A 37 -11.20 -5.48 -0.23
N ASP A 38 -10.66 -4.40 -0.79
CA ASP A 38 -9.26 -4.01 -0.57
C ASP A 38 -9.07 -3.60 0.90
N VAL A 39 -8.14 -4.25 1.60
CA VAL A 39 -7.77 -3.94 2.99
C VAL A 39 -7.49 -2.46 3.17
N LEU A 40 -6.90 -1.82 2.16
CA LEU A 40 -6.67 -0.38 2.17
C LEU A 40 -7.98 0.42 2.18
N HIS A 41 -8.96 0.05 1.34
CA HIS A 41 -10.25 0.72 1.28
C HIS A 41 -10.96 0.66 2.64
N ASN A 42 -10.91 -0.49 3.31
CA ASN A 42 -11.50 -0.67 4.63
C ASN A 42 -10.77 0.17 5.70
N VAL A 43 -9.43 0.20 5.69
CA VAL A 43 -8.66 1.04 6.62
C VAL A 43 -8.96 2.52 6.41
N LEU A 44 -9.03 3.01 5.16
CA LEU A 44 -9.32 4.40 4.86
C LEU A 44 -10.75 4.81 5.21
N LYS A 45 -11.73 3.93 4.94
CA LYS A 45 -13.15 4.20 5.22
C LYS A 45 -13.44 4.30 6.72
N HIS A 46 -12.70 3.54 7.54
CA HIS A 46 -12.87 3.51 8.99
C HIS A 46 -11.93 4.47 9.73
N ALA A 47 -10.86 4.94 9.09
CA ALA A 47 -10.01 5.99 9.63
C ALA A 47 -10.66 7.35 9.39
N ASN A 48 -11.00 8.08 10.47
CA ASN A 48 -11.36 9.51 10.39
C ASN A 48 -10.11 10.39 10.14
N TYR A 49 -9.13 9.87 9.39
CA TYR A 49 -7.80 10.41 9.22
C TYR A 49 -7.40 10.31 7.76
N LEU A 50 -7.03 11.45 7.17
CA LEU A 50 -6.50 11.51 5.81
C LEU A 50 -5.03 11.09 5.86
N PRO A 51 -4.64 10.01 5.16
CA PRO A 51 -3.25 9.64 5.12
C PRO A 51 -2.35 10.70 4.48
N PRO A 52 -1.15 10.94 5.02
CA PRO A 52 -0.23 11.95 4.53
C PRO A 52 0.23 11.69 3.08
N TRP A 53 0.25 10.42 2.63
CA TRP A 53 0.66 10.09 1.26
C TRP A 53 -0.33 10.57 0.20
N LEU A 54 -1.61 10.84 0.54
CA LEU A 54 -2.58 11.39 -0.42
C LEU A 54 -2.30 12.85 -0.76
N GLU A 55 -1.90 13.65 0.23
CA GLU A 55 -1.43 15.02 -0.03
C GLU A 55 -0.17 15.01 -0.90
N LEU A 56 0.75 14.10 -0.58
CA LEU A 56 1.97 13.91 -1.35
C LEU A 56 1.69 13.48 -2.80
N GLN A 57 0.71 12.60 -3.02
CA GLN A 57 0.27 12.19 -4.35
C GLN A 57 -0.17 13.40 -5.20
N ARG A 58 -0.98 14.30 -4.63
CA ARG A 58 -1.43 15.53 -5.32
C ARG A 58 -0.26 16.45 -5.62
N ASN A 59 0.66 16.62 -4.67
CA ASN A 59 1.85 17.43 -4.85
C ASN A 59 2.75 16.90 -5.98
N ILE A 60 2.98 15.60 -6.03
CA ILE A 60 3.78 14.95 -7.09
C ILE A 60 3.14 15.19 -8.46
N ARG A 61 1.82 14.99 -8.59
CA ARG A 61 1.08 15.26 -9.82
C ARG A 61 1.28 16.70 -10.30
N ASP A 62 1.13 17.66 -9.41
CA ASP A 62 1.27 19.09 -9.74
C ASP A 62 2.72 19.44 -10.15
N LEU A 63 3.72 18.80 -9.52
CA LEU A 63 5.13 18.94 -9.91
C LEU A 63 5.41 18.35 -11.30
N ILE A 64 4.85 17.18 -11.62
CA ILE A 64 4.94 16.57 -12.95
C ILE A 64 4.33 17.51 -14.00
N GLY A 65 3.13 18.05 -13.74
CA GLY A 65 2.49 19.00 -14.66
C GLY A 65 3.33 20.25 -14.91
N LYS A 66 3.96 20.81 -13.87
CA LYS A 66 4.90 21.94 -14.01
C LYS A 66 6.12 21.56 -14.84
N ALA A 67 6.70 20.38 -14.63
CA ALA A 67 7.85 19.91 -15.41
C ALA A 67 7.50 19.71 -16.89
N ILE A 68 6.31 19.21 -17.21
CA ILE A 68 5.80 19.15 -18.61
C ILE A 68 5.72 20.56 -19.21
N GLY A 69 5.14 21.53 -18.48
CA GLY A 69 5.05 22.91 -18.94
C GLY A 69 6.42 23.57 -19.18
N LEU A 70 7.43 23.24 -18.38
CA LEU A 70 8.81 23.72 -18.58
C LEU A 70 9.45 23.12 -19.84
N MET A 71 9.17 21.85 -20.15
CA MET A 71 9.63 21.23 -21.40
C MET A 71 8.99 21.91 -22.62
N ASP A 72 7.70 22.23 -22.54
CA ASP A 72 6.97 22.90 -23.64
C ASP A 72 7.48 24.33 -23.89
N GLN A 73 8.04 24.99 -22.87
CA GLN A 73 8.64 26.32 -22.96
C GLN A 73 10.11 26.31 -23.41
N ALA A 74 10.65 25.15 -23.83
CA ALA A 74 12.05 24.96 -24.20
C ALA A 74 13.04 25.42 -23.11
N ALA A 75 12.71 25.17 -21.84
CA ALA A 75 13.62 25.40 -20.73
C ALA A 75 14.89 24.55 -20.86
N SER A 76 15.99 24.99 -20.22
CA SER A 76 17.27 24.26 -20.22
C SER A 76 17.09 22.81 -19.76
N GLU A 77 17.69 21.86 -20.49
CA GLU A 77 17.65 20.43 -20.14
C GLU A 77 18.17 20.17 -18.73
N ASP A 78 19.24 20.84 -18.30
CA ASP A 78 19.79 20.71 -16.94
C ASP A 78 18.76 21.11 -15.87
N TYR A 79 17.98 22.17 -16.15
CA TYR A 79 16.96 22.66 -15.23
C TYR A 79 15.79 21.68 -15.12
N VAL A 80 15.36 21.10 -16.24
CA VAL A 80 14.30 20.09 -16.24
C VAL A 80 14.78 18.80 -15.57
N GLN A 81 16.03 18.39 -15.78
CA GLN A 81 16.61 17.21 -15.12
C GLN A 81 16.63 17.39 -13.59
N GLN A 82 17.01 18.57 -13.09
CA GLN A 82 16.93 18.87 -11.66
C GLN A 82 15.51 18.71 -11.11
N LYS A 83 14.50 19.15 -11.87
CA LYS A 83 13.08 18.98 -11.47
C LYS A 83 12.63 17.53 -11.49
N ILE A 84 13.10 16.73 -12.44
CA ILE A 84 12.86 15.29 -12.48
C ILE A 84 13.44 14.61 -11.24
N ASP A 85 14.64 15.00 -10.82
CA ASP A 85 15.29 14.43 -9.63
C ASP A 85 14.54 14.82 -8.34
N ASP A 86 14.10 16.08 -8.24
CA ASP A 86 13.24 16.56 -7.15
C ASP A 86 11.94 15.72 -7.07
N ILE A 87 11.26 15.51 -8.21
CA ILE A 87 10.04 14.70 -8.28
C ILE A 87 10.32 13.26 -7.86
N ASN A 88 11.41 12.67 -8.34
CA ASN A 88 11.78 11.29 -8.00
C ASN A 88 12.10 11.10 -6.51
N SER A 89 12.62 12.13 -5.84
CA SER A 89 12.79 12.14 -4.40
C SER A 89 11.44 12.08 -3.67
N GLU A 90 10.46 12.86 -4.12
CA GLU A 90 9.10 12.83 -3.56
C GLU A 90 8.39 11.49 -3.84
N ILE A 91 8.57 10.90 -5.02
CA ILE A 91 8.02 9.57 -5.35
C ILE A 91 8.58 8.50 -4.41
N ARG A 92 9.87 8.56 -4.05
CA ARG A 92 10.46 7.62 -3.09
C ARG A 92 9.86 7.77 -1.70
N LYS A 93 9.62 9.01 -1.25
CA LYS A 93 8.93 9.28 0.02
C LYS A 93 7.51 8.72 -0.01
N TYR A 94 6.77 8.98 -1.09
CA TYR A 94 5.43 8.43 -1.30
C TYR A 94 5.42 6.90 -1.24
N ASN A 95 6.30 6.24 -1.99
CA ASN A 95 6.39 4.78 -2.01
C ASN A 95 6.76 4.18 -0.65
N GLY A 96 7.51 4.91 0.18
CA GLY A 96 7.86 4.50 1.54
C GLY A 96 6.70 4.59 2.54
N MET A 97 5.72 5.45 2.31
CA MET A 97 4.54 5.61 3.17
C MET A 97 3.33 4.80 2.68
N CYS A 98 3.24 4.62 1.37
CA CYS A 98 2.09 4.05 0.72
C CYS A 98 2.15 2.51 0.69
N PRO A 99 1.01 1.81 0.78
CA PRO A 99 0.95 0.36 0.58
C PRO A 99 1.56 -0.06 -0.76
N ILE A 100 2.13 -1.27 -0.79
CA ILE A 100 2.86 -1.82 -1.94
C ILE A 100 2.00 -1.82 -3.21
N SER A 101 0.69 -2.07 -3.09
CA SER A 101 -0.27 -2.08 -4.21
C SER A 101 -0.41 -0.73 -4.91
N LEU A 102 -0.05 0.38 -4.25
CA LEU A 102 -0.22 1.75 -4.73
C LEU A 102 1.12 2.45 -5.03
N GLN A 103 2.25 1.77 -4.88
CA GLN A 103 3.56 2.31 -5.22
C GLN A 103 3.65 2.60 -6.72
N LYS A 104 4.32 3.70 -7.08
CA LYS A 104 4.45 4.16 -8.47
C LYS A 104 5.93 4.21 -8.89
N GLY A 105 6.18 3.96 -10.16
CA GLY A 105 7.53 4.04 -10.74
C GLY A 105 8.05 5.48 -10.86
N LEU A 106 9.37 5.62 -10.94
CA LEU A 106 10.05 6.91 -11.14
C LEU A 106 9.73 7.54 -12.51
N VAL A 107 9.91 8.85 -12.59
CA VAL A 107 9.74 9.65 -13.80
C VAL A 107 11.07 9.97 -14.48
N THR A 108 11.04 10.12 -15.80
CA THR A 108 12.14 10.50 -16.68
C THR A 108 11.60 11.41 -17.77
N PHE A 109 12.50 12.11 -18.48
CA PHE A 109 12.13 12.99 -19.61
C PHE A 109 11.15 12.33 -20.61
N ASN A 110 11.38 11.05 -20.91
CA ASN A 110 10.62 10.34 -21.93
C ASN A 110 9.25 9.84 -21.43
N ASN A 111 9.10 9.64 -20.12
CA ASN A 111 7.91 9.02 -19.55
C ASN A 111 7.01 10.00 -18.77
N LEU A 112 7.42 11.27 -18.61
CA LEU A 112 6.73 12.25 -17.77
C LEU A 112 5.25 12.38 -18.13
N ARG A 113 4.95 12.51 -19.43
CA ARG A 113 3.59 12.64 -19.96
C ARG A 113 2.75 11.39 -19.68
N GLN A 114 3.30 10.21 -19.99
CA GLN A 114 2.63 8.93 -19.72
C GLN A 114 2.37 8.75 -18.21
N LYS A 115 3.32 9.18 -17.38
CA LYS A 115 3.20 9.05 -15.93
C LYS A 115 2.19 10.02 -15.34
N TYR A 116 2.01 11.21 -15.91
CA TYR A 116 1.02 12.18 -15.43
C TYR A 116 -0.38 11.56 -15.25
N ASP A 117 -0.86 10.84 -16.26
CA ASP A 117 -2.16 10.15 -16.22
C ASP A 117 -2.23 9.06 -15.14
N SER A 118 -1.09 8.41 -14.87
CA SER A 118 -1.01 7.40 -13.80
C SER A 118 -1.07 7.99 -12.39
N TRP A 119 -1.01 9.32 -12.24
CA TRP A 119 -1.15 10.04 -10.97
C TRP A 119 -2.54 10.70 -10.79
N GLU A 120 -3.51 10.45 -11.68
CA GLU A 120 -4.93 10.75 -11.43
C GLU A 120 -5.55 9.90 -10.30
#